data_AF-A0A1F7IFW2-F1
#
_entry.id   AF-A0A1F7IFW2-F1
#
_cell.length_a   1.000
_cell.length_b   1.000
_cell.length_c   1.000
_cell.angle_alpha   90.00
_cell.angle_beta   90.00
_cell.angle_gamma   90.00
#
_symmetry.space_group_name_H-M   'P 1'
#
loop_
_entity.id
_entity.type
_entity.pdbx_description
1 polymer ?
#
loop_
_entity_poly.entity_id
_entity_poly.type
_entity_poly.pdbx_seq_one_letter_code
_entity_poly.pdbx_strand_id
1 'polypeptide(L)'
;MKWVEEFKRLNKKYLLVGFLSSLSIFLIGIVLFRSIQNRNEFDKKSITAQIKPTLTNTAVPTLSVTPTFTPAPVLTLKPAEAPAKILFGIGSQAGSAMDYRIVKEAPVQMLTSWYNGTKDLEWMQVQKNDLIPRLYAKGYLVHLITWSDLPEETIQTPYGSACGRAYPVSTQVVEDMRQLAQIYSGPGPMYITLFTEFQTYTCTDNNWNGNENYWKTLKDNFRKIKDIFHANAPNSKVAISWGSWSGRYDDQSNQGGRSLFSHFEDILHESDFNAFQSMQSDSNVQDILDMTRILGSYGKPVMLAHYKPSNHSQDVFNSDMNKIFTDEIIHQLISNGLFAFSFMDNDMLENETSYQIVKNGIQKYGR
;
A
#
# COMPACT_ATOMS: atom_id res chain seq x y z
N MET A 1 31.85 16.70 -42.77
CA MET A 1 32.00 15.44 -42.02
C MET A 1 32.70 15.66 -40.65
N LYS A 2 32.29 16.68 -39.87
CA LYS A 2 32.81 16.97 -38.50
C LYS A 2 31.70 17.07 -37.44
N TRP A 3 30.44 17.22 -37.85
CA TRP A 3 29.28 17.39 -36.96
C TRP A 3 28.74 16.08 -36.35
N VAL A 4 29.02 14.93 -36.97
CA VAL A 4 28.51 13.62 -36.51
C VAL A 4 29.32 13.05 -35.33
N GLU A 5 30.57 13.48 -35.14
CA GLU A 5 31.38 13.04 -33.99
C GLU A 5 31.12 13.84 -32.71
N GLU A 6 30.79 15.14 -32.82
CA GLU A 6 30.44 15.95 -31.63
C GLU A 6 29.11 15.52 -30.99
N PHE A 7 28.14 15.09 -31.80
CA PHE A 7 26.85 14.62 -31.27
C PHE A 7 26.96 13.30 -30.50
N LYS A 8 27.87 12.40 -30.90
CA LYS A 8 28.15 11.15 -30.15
C LYS A 8 28.89 11.42 -28.83
N ARG A 9 29.67 12.50 -28.75
CA ARG A 9 30.46 12.85 -27.56
C ARG A 9 29.65 13.63 -26.52
N LEU A 10 28.66 14.42 -26.93
CA LEU A 10 27.72 15.08 -26.00
C LEU A 10 26.79 14.07 -25.31
N ASN A 11 26.26 13.07 -26.03
CA ASN A 11 25.24 12.18 -25.48
C ASN A 11 25.77 11.25 -24.36
N LYS A 12 27.05 10.87 -24.42
CA LYS A 12 27.65 9.95 -23.43
C LYS A 12 27.89 10.60 -22.06
N LYS A 13 28.13 11.92 -22.00
CA LYS A 13 28.34 12.64 -20.73
C LYS A 13 27.03 12.86 -19.97
N TYR A 14 25.94 13.19 -20.66
CA TYR A 14 24.63 13.39 -20.00
C TYR A 14 23.99 12.08 -19.55
N LEU A 15 24.16 10.99 -20.31
CA LEU A 15 23.77 9.64 -19.85
C LEU A 15 24.57 9.19 -18.63
N LEU A 16 25.88 9.46 -18.58
CA LEU A 16 26.71 9.08 -17.42
C LEU A 16 26.36 9.90 -16.17
N VAL A 17 26.08 11.20 -16.31
CA VAL A 17 25.68 12.08 -15.19
C VAL A 17 24.27 11.76 -14.70
N GLY A 18 23.34 11.43 -15.60
CA GLY A 18 22.01 10.94 -15.26
C GLY A 18 22.04 9.59 -14.52
N PHE A 19 22.91 8.67 -14.93
CA PHE A 19 23.06 7.36 -14.30
C PHE A 19 23.82 7.43 -12.96
N LEU A 20 24.81 8.32 -12.83
CA LEU A 20 25.55 8.52 -11.58
C LEU A 20 24.72 9.27 -10.54
N SER A 21 23.82 10.18 -10.95
CA SER A 21 22.92 10.88 -10.02
C SER A 21 21.80 9.98 -9.50
N SER A 22 21.20 9.13 -10.33
CA SER A 22 20.22 8.12 -9.89
C SER A 22 20.86 7.01 -9.03
N LEU A 23 22.07 6.57 -9.35
CA LEU A 23 22.82 5.62 -8.49
C LEU A 23 23.20 6.23 -7.13
N SER A 24 23.52 7.53 -7.09
CA SER A 24 23.85 8.23 -5.84
C SER A 24 22.62 8.41 -4.94
N ILE A 25 21.46 8.72 -5.51
CA ILE A 25 20.18 8.79 -4.77
C ILE A 25 19.81 7.40 -4.23
N PHE A 26 19.99 6.36 -5.04
CA PHE A 26 19.73 4.97 -4.63
C PHE A 26 20.67 4.50 -3.51
N LEU A 27 21.97 4.81 -3.60
CA LEU A 27 22.96 4.46 -2.57
C LEU A 27 22.73 5.23 -1.25
N ILE A 28 22.29 6.50 -1.32
CA ILE A 28 21.91 7.27 -0.12
C ILE A 28 20.66 6.67 0.54
N GLY A 29 19.69 6.22 -0.27
CA GLY A 29 18.52 5.47 0.21
C GLY A 29 18.90 4.20 0.98
N ILE A 30 19.85 3.41 0.47
CA ILE A 30 20.33 2.18 1.14
C ILE A 30 21.04 2.49 2.48
N VAL A 31 21.83 3.57 2.54
CA VAL A 31 22.54 3.96 3.76
C VAL A 31 21.58 4.48 4.84
N LEU A 32 20.57 5.26 4.45
CA LEU A 32 19.52 5.72 5.36
C LEU A 32 18.63 4.57 5.84
N PHE A 33 18.29 3.63 4.96
CA PHE A 33 17.51 2.45 5.32
C PHE A 33 18.23 1.54 6.32
N ARG A 34 19.56 1.37 6.19
CA ARG A 34 20.38 0.67 7.19
C ARG A 34 20.45 1.38 8.54
N SER A 35 20.44 2.71 8.55
CA SER A 35 20.44 3.51 9.80
C SER A 35 19.14 3.32 10.59
N ILE A 36 18.00 3.23 9.89
CA ILE A 36 16.68 3.00 10.50
C ILE A 36 16.58 1.58 11.09
N GLN A 37 17.10 0.56 10.39
CA GLN A 37 17.13 -0.80 10.91
C GLN A 37 17.93 -0.95 12.21
N ASN A 38 19.08 -0.28 12.31
CA ASN A 38 19.93 -0.37 13.51
C ASN A 38 19.32 0.26 14.77
N ARG A 39 18.38 1.21 14.63
CA ARG A 39 17.68 1.78 15.79
C ARG A 39 16.64 0.83 16.38
N ASN A 40 16.04 -0.04 15.57
CA ASN A 40 14.98 -0.94 16.00
C ASN A 40 15.48 -2.21 16.72
N GLU A 41 16.79 -2.51 16.69
CA GLU A 41 17.37 -3.66 17.42
C GLU A 41 17.76 -3.35 18.87
N PHE A 42 17.90 -2.08 19.26
CA PHE A 42 18.54 -1.73 20.54
C PHE A 42 17.64 -1.81 21.80
N ASP A 43 16.33 -2.11 21.67
CA ASP A 43 15.38 -2.05 22.79
C ASP A 43 14.72 -3.39 23.20
N LYS A 44 15.32 -4.54 22.89
CA LYS A 44 14.86 -5.83 23.45
C LYS A 44 15.57 -6.19 24.76
N LYS A 45 15.12 -5.60 25.87
CA LYS A 45 15.35 -6.16 27.21
C LYS A 45 14.10 -6.94 27.66
N SER A 46 14.13 -8.26 27.49
CA SER A 46 13.07 -9.16 27.96
C SER A 46 13.00 -9.19 29.49
N ILE A 47 11.85 -8.85 30.07
CA ILE A 47 11.50 -9.10 31.47
C ILE A 47 10.54 -10.31 31.49
N THR A 48 11.00 -11.45 32.00
CA THR A 48 10.19 -12.65 32.14
C THR A 48 9.46 -12.62 33.50
N ALA A 49 8.15 -12.42 33.50
CA ALA A 49 7.31 -12.59 34.69
C ALA A 49 6.64 -13.98 34.67
N GLN A 50 6.90 -14.80 35.69
CA GLN A 50 6.18 -16.05 35.93
C GLN A 50 4.90 -15.77 36.73
N ILE A 51 3.74 -16.12 36.18
CA ILE A 51 2.47 -16.10 36.93
C ILE A 51 2.00 -17.55 37.11
N LYS A 52 1.85 -17.97 38.37
CA LYS A 52 1.27 -19.25 38.78
C LYS A 52 -0.23 -19.05 39.05
N PRO A 53 -1.16 -19.78 38.40
CA PRO A 53 -2.59 -19.62 38.68
C PRO A 53 -2.97 -20.35 39.97
N THR A 54 -3.77 -19.69 40.82
CA THR A 54 -4.45 -20.30 41.97
C THR A 54 -5.92 -20.50 41.59
N LEU A 55 -6.38 -21.74 41.55
CA LEU A 55 -7.79 -22.09 41.29
C LEU A 55 -8.59 -22.01 42.59
N THR A 56 -9.69 -21.26 42.59
CA THR A 56 -10.66 -21.24 43.69
C THR A 56 -11.99 -21.77 43.17
N ASN A 57 -12.35 -22.98 43.60
CA ASN A 57 -13.63 -23.62 43.27
C ASN A 57 -14.76 -22.99 44.10
N THR A 58 -15.75 -22.40 43.45
CA THR A 58 -17.05 -22.09 44.09
C THR A 58 -18.16 -22.69 43.24
N ALA A 59 -18.97 -23.56 43.83
CA ALA A 59 -20.07 -24.25 43.17
C ALA A 59 -21.26 -23.30 42.91
N VAL A 60 -21.82 -23.35 41.71
CA VAL A 60 -23.04 -22.61 41.31
C VAL A 60 -24.19 -23.62 41.19
N PRO A 61 -25.38 -23.35 41.76
CA PRO A 61 -26.51 -24.28 41.70
C PRO A 61 -27.15 -24.31 40.30
N THR A 62 -27.42 -25.52 39.80
CA THR A 62 -28.02 -25.80 38.49
C THR A 62 -29.55 -25.76 38.57
N LEU A 63 -30.21 -24.95 37.74
CA LEU A 63 -31.64 -25.02 37.49
C LEU A 63 -31.90 -25.82 36.19
N SER A 64 -32.71 -26.87 36.29
CA SER A 64 -33.15 -27.67 35.14
C SER A 64 -34.34 -27.02 34.44
N VAL A 65 -34.20 -26.74 33.14
CA VAL A 65 -35.32 -26.39 32.26
C VAL A 65 -35.29 -27.32 31.05
N THR A 66 -36.39 -28.00 30.77
CA THR A 66 -36.55 -28.94 29.65
C THR A 66 -36.86 -28.16 28.37
N PRO A 67 -36.05 -28.25 27.29
CA PRO A 67 -36.34 -27.54 26.05
C PRO A 67 -37.30 -28.34 25.16
N THR A 68 -38.31 -27.67 24.62
CA THR A 68 -39.18 -28.17 23.55
C THR A 68 -38.50 -27.94 22.19
N PHE A 69 -38.29 -28.99 21.40
CA PHE A 69 -37.65 -28.90 20.09
C PHE A 69 -38.65 -28.56 18.98
N THR A 70 -38.44 -27.43 18.30
CA THR A 70 -39.07 -27.10 17.02
C THR A 70 -38.10 -27.52 15.89
N PRO A 71 -38.55 -28.24 14.83
CA PRO A 71 -37.65 -28.65 13.75
C PRO A 71 -37.10 -27.44 12.98
N ALA A 72 -35.79 -27.44 12.74
CA ALA A 72 -35.07 -26.38 12.05
C ALA A 72 -35.47 -26.31 10.56
N PRO A 73 -35.52 -25.10 9.95
CA PRO A 73 -35.75 -24.96 8.53
C PRO A 73 -34.58 -25.55 7.73
N VAL A 74 -34.90 -26.33 6.69
CA VAL A 74 -33.93 -26.86 5.73
C VAL A 74 -33.33 -25.67 4.96
N LEU A 75 -32.04 -25.40 5.17
CA LEU A 75 -31.30 -24.43 4.38
C LEU A 75 -31.09 -24.99 2.96
N THR A 76 -31.82 -24.44 2.00
CA THR A 76 -31.48 -24.58 0.57
C THR A 76 -30.15 -23.88 0.31
N LEU A 77 -29.10 -24.66 0.00
CA LEU A 77 -27.80 -24.14 -0.42
C LEU A 77 -27.98 -23.33 -1.71
N LYS A 78 -27.66 -22.03 -1.63
CA LYS A 78 -27.51 -21.15 -2.79
C LYS A 78 -26.43 -21.74 -3.70
N PRO A 79 -26.60 -21.76 -5.03
CA PRO A 79 -25.54 -22.19 -5.95
C PRO A 79 -24.25 -21.41 -5.67
N ALA A 80 -23.10 -22.10 -5.67
CA ALA A 80 -21.80 -21.48 -5.49
C ALA A 80 -21.63 -20.35 -6.52
N GLU A 81 -21.61 -19.11 -6.03
CA GLU A 81 -21.19 -17.97 -6.84
C GLU A 81 -19.78 -18.27 -7.36
N ALA A 82 -19.51 -17.90 -8.62
CA ALA A 82 -18.17 -18.03 -9.19
C ALA A 82 -17.14 -17.47 -8.20
N PRO A 83 -15.99 -18.11 -8.00
CA PRO A 83 -15.02 -17.66 -7.01
C PRO A 83 -14.66 -16.20 -7.34
N ALA A 84 -14.87 -15.32 -6.36
CA ALA A 84 -14.45 -13.94 -6.48
C ALA A 84 -12.95 -13.91 -6.83
N LYS A 85 -12.55 -12.96 -7.68
CA LYS A 85 -11.22 -12.89 -8.27
C LYS A 85 -10.55 -11.56 -7.94
N ILE A 86 -9.22 -11.56 -7.90
CA ILE A 86 -8.39 -10.40 -7.53
C ILE A 86 -8.00 -9.60 -8.77
N LEU A 87 -8.03 -8.28 -8.66
CA LEU A 87 -7.37 -7.39 -9.62
C LEU A 87 -5.87 -7.36 -9.35
N PHE A 88 -5.07 -7.87 -10.29
CA PHE A 88 -3.61 -7.77 -10.19
C PHE A 88 -3.08 -6.52 -10.87
N GLY A 89 -2.12 -5.88 -10.21
CA GLY A 89 -1.40 -4.73 -10.75
C GLY A 89 0.11 -4.82 -10.59
N ILE A 90 0.82 -3.92 -11.28
CA ILE A 90 2.28 -3.81 -11.19
C ILE A 90 2.75 -2.42 -11.62
N GLY A 91 3.85 -1.94 -11.03
CA GLY A 91 4.69 -0.90 -11.63
C GLY A 91 5.15 0.19 -10.68
N SER A 92 6.36 0.67 -10.93
CA SER A 92 6.85 1.95 -10.41
C SER A 92 6.45 3.12 -11.32
N GLN A 93 6.34 2.84 -12.63
CA GLN A 93 5.88 3.77 -13.66
C GLN A 93 5.00 3.01 -14.66
N ALA A 94 3.76 3.46 -14.86
CA ALA A 94 2.79 2.73 -15.67
C ALA A 94 3.21 2.56 -17.13
N GLY A 95 3.99 3.49 -17.67
CA GLY A 95 4.53 3.44 -19.03
C GLY A 95 5.43 2.23 -19.25
N SER A 96 6.47 2.09 -18.44
CA SER A 96 7.38 0.95 -18.47
C SER A 96 6.67 -0.35 -18.10
N ALA A 97 5.71 -0.29 -17.17
CA ALA A 97 4.98 -1.47 -16.72
C ALA A 97 4.14 -2.14 -17.81
N MET A 98 3.58 -1.36 -18.75
CA MET A 98 2.86 -1.89 -19.91
C MET A 98 3.72 -2.82 -20.77
N ASP A 99 5.05 -2.69 -20.71
CA ASP A 99 5.97 -3.51 -21.48
C ASP A 99 6.49 -4.76 -20.77
N TYR A 100 6.20 -4.92 -19.48
CA TYR A 100 6.63 -6.08 -18.70
C TYR A 100 6.03 -7.37 -19.25
N ARG A 101 6.85 -8.44 -19.21
CA ARG A 101 6.45 -9.76 -19.68
C ARG A 101 5.20 -10.27 -18.97
N ILE A 102 5.11 -10.06 -17.65
CA ILE A 102 3.96 -10.51 -16.85
C ILE A 102 2.65 -9.83 -17.28
N VAL A 103 2.71 -8.58 -17.72
CA VAL A 103 1.54 -7.82 -18.20
C VAL A 103 1.06 -8.34 -19.56
N LYS A 104 1.98 -8.86 -20.38
CA LYS A 104 1.68 -9.41 -21.71
C LYS A 104 1.20 -10.87 -21.66
N GLU A 105 1.54 -11.62 -20.61
CA GLU A 105 1.33 -13.07 -20.55
C GLU A 105 0.35 -13.54 -19.44
N ALA A 106 -0.12 -12.64 -18.59
CA ALA A 106 -1.07 -12.92 -17.51
C ALA A 106 -2.12 -11.78 -17.41
N PRO A 107 -3.29 -12.01 -16.79
CA PRO A 107 -4.32 -10.98 -16.61
C PRO A 107 -3.94 -9.91 -15.56
N VAL A 108 -2.87 -9.17 -15.83
CA VAL A 108 -2.50 -7.96 -15.07
C VAL A 108 -3.16 -6.76 -15.75
N GLN A 109 -4.16 -6.19 -15.09
CA GLN A 109 -5.00 -5.14 -15.69
C GLN A 109 -4.80 -3.77 -15.06
N MET A 110 -4.08 -3.68 -13.93
CA MET A 110 -3.80 -2.41 -13.26
C MET A 110 -2.33 -2.02 -13.38
N LEU A 111 -2.05 -0.82 -13.88
CA LEU A 111 -0.68 -0.32 -14.02
C LEU A 111 -0.44 0.86 -13.09
N THR A 112 0.65 0.78 -12.34
CA THR A 112 0.92 1.68 -11.22
C THR A 112 1.98 2.73 -11.58
N SER A 113 1.74 3.98 -11.19
CA SER A 113 2.70 5.09 -11.20
C SER A 113 2.91 5.62 -9.79
N TRP A 114 4.16 5.94 -9.45
CA TRP A 114 4.52 6.53 -8.15
C TRP A 114 4.77 8.02 -8.28
N TYR A 115 4.17 8.78 -7.38
CA TYR A 115 4.37 10.20 -7.21
C TYR A 115 5.05 10.48 -5.87
N ASN A 116 6.28 10.99 -5.91
CA ASN A 116 7.13 11.16 -4.72
C ASN A 116 7.27 12.63 -4.29
N GLY A 117 6.67 13.56 -5.03
CA GLY A 117 6.65 14.98 -4.72
C GLY A 117 6.62 15.87 -5.96
N THR A 118 6.58 17.18 -5.75
CA THR A 118 6.31 18.20 -6.79
C THR A 118 7.18 18.06 -8.04
N LYS A 119 8.44 17.63 -7.92
CA LYS A 119 9.35 17.44 -9.05
C LYS A 119 8.84 16.40 -10.06
N ASP A 120 8.06 15.41 -9.61
CA ASP A 120 7.51 14.37 -10.49
C ASP A 120 6.43 14.91 -11.43
N LEU A 121 5.81 16.05 -11.12
CA LEU A 121 4.83 16.68 -12.00
C LEU A 121 5.42 17.02 -13.37
N GLU A 122 6.71 17.37 -13.44
CA GLU A 122 7.35 17.76 -14.70
C GLU A 122 7.24 16.64 -15.74
N TRP A 123 7.58 15.40 -15.36
CA TRP A 123 7.51 14.26 -16.27
C TRP A 123 6.10 13.67 -16.36
N MET A 124 5.31 13.69 -15.28
CA MET A 124 3.94 13.19 -15.30
C MET A 124 3.04 14.03 -16.19
N GLN A 125 3.22 15.35 -16.24
CA GLN A 125 2.44 16.24 -17.09
C GLN A 125 2.57 15.87 -18.57
N VAL A 126 3.72 15.39 -19.01
CA VAL A 126 3.96 14.93 -20.39
C VAL A 126 3.08 13.71 -20.74
N GLN A 127 2.69 12.92 -19.75
CA GLN A 127 1.89 11.70 -19.94
C GLN A 127 0.41 11.97 -20.24
N LYS A 128 -0.09 13.17 -19.89
CA LYS A 128 -1.51 13.55 -19.95
C LYS A 128 -2.15 13.33 -21.32
N ASN A 129 -1.44 13.70 -22.38
CA ASN A 129 -1.98 13.70 -23.75
C ASN A 129 -1.53 12.48 -24.57
N ASP A 130 -0.82 11.53 -23.97
CA ASP A 130 -0.27 10.38 -24.69
C ASP A 130 -0.40 9.07 -23.90
N LEU A 131 0.45 8.87 -22.89
CA LEU A 131 0.49 7.61 -22.16
C LEU A 131 -0.85 7.31 -21.47
N ILE A 132 -1.40 8.24 -20.69
CA ILE A 132 -2.62 7.98 -19.91
C ILE A 132 -3.80 7.62 -20.81
N PRO A 133 -4.16 8.39 -21.87
CA PRO A 133 -5.20 7.98 -22.81
C PRO A 133 -4.93 6.61 -23.44
N ARG A 134 -3.68 6.30 -23.78
CA ARG A 134 -3.29 5.01 -24.36
C ARG A 134 -3.50 3.85 -23.40
N LEU A 135 -3.23 4.03 -22.10
CA LEU A 135 -3.49 3.01 -21.09
C LEU A 135 -4.98 2.66 -21.05
N TYR A 136 -5.84 3.67 -20.92
CA TYR A 136 -7.29 3.46 -20.93
C TYR A 136 -7.81 2.87 -22.25
N ALA A 137 -7.29 3.32 -23.40
CA ALA A 137 -7.67 2.77 -24.71
C ALA A 137 -7.32 1.28 -24.86
N LYS A 138 -6.29 0.81 -24.15
CA LYS A 138 -5.92 -0.61 -24.06
C LYS A 138 -6.67 -1.37 -22.97
N GLY A 139 -7.58 -0.72 -22.25
CA GLY A 139 -8.38 -1.34 -21.18
C GLY A 139 -7.65 -1.48 -19.85
N TYR A 140 -6.47 -0.85 -19.68
CA TYR A 140 -5.81 -0.85 -18.37
C TYR A 140 -6.51 0.08 -17.39
N LEU A 141 -6.57 -0.36 -16.14
CA LEU A 141 -6.89 0.45 -14.98
C LEU A 141 -5.61 1.16 -14.53
N VAL A 142 -5.73 2.40 -14.09
CA VAL A 142 -4.58 3.17 -13.64
C VAL A 142 -4.55 3.23 -12.12
N HIS A 143 -3.38 3.04 -11.54
CA HIS A 143 -3.15 3.18 -10.11
C HIS A 143 -2.07 4.23 -9.85
N LEU A 144 -2.36 5.17 -8.96
CA LEU A 144 -1.44 6.21 -8.54
C LEU A 144 -1.13 6.04 -7.05
N ILE A 145 0.15 5.88 -6.71
CA ILE A 145 0.62 5.84 -5.33
C ILE A 145 1.32 7.15 -5.02
N THR A 146 1.06 7.73 -3.84
CA THR A 146 1.83 8.88 -3.34
C THR A 146 2.70 8.48 -2.16
N TRP A 147 3.94 8.97 -2.17
CA TRP A 147 4.91 8.82 -1.09
C TRP A 147 5.73 10.12 -0.97
N SER A 148 6.48 10.30 0.10
CA SER A 148 7.35 11.46 0.29
C SER A 148 8.60 11.05 1.03
N ASP A 149 9.79 11.17 0.45
CA ASP A 149 11.07 10.94 1.14
C ASP A 149 11.61 12.17 1.89
N LEU A 150 10.89 13.28 1.83
CA LEU A 150 11.34 14.52 2.43
C LEU A 150 11.65 14.34 3.93
N PRO A 151 12.67 15.03 4.44
CA PRO A 151 13.04 14.94 5.84
C PRO A 151 11.91 15.44 6.73
N GLU A 152 11.91 14.94 7.96
CA GLU A 152 11.06 15.44 9.02
C GLU A 152 11.60 16.76 9.56
N GLU A 153 10.69 17.69 9.82
CA GLU A 153 11.01 19.00 10.39
C GLU A 153 9.89 19.48 11.31
N THR A 154 10.16 20.54 12.07
CA THR A 154 9.11 21.24 12.81
C THR A 154 8.29 22.07 11.84
N ILE A 155 6.97 21.87 11.85
CA ILE A 155 6.04 22.46 10.89
C ILE A 155 4.94 23.17 11.67
N GLN A 156 4.53 24.33 11.19
CA GLN A 156 3.33 24.97 11.68
C GLN A 156 2.10 24.50 10.91
N THR A 157 1.12 23.94 11.62
CA THR A 157 -0.15 23.49 11.05
C THR A 157 -1.31 24.39 11.51
N PRO A 158 -2.51 24.29 10.90
CA PRO A 158 -3.70 24.96 11.40
C PRO A 158 -4.08 24.60 12.85
N TYR A 159 -3.60 23.45 13.35
CA TYR A 159 -3.89 22.96 14.70
C TYR A 159 -2.77 23.28 15.71
N GLY A 160 -1.68 23.92 15.27
CA GLY A 160 -0.52 24.23 16.10
C GLY A 160 0.78 23.64 15.54
N SER A 161 1.84 23.74 16.33
CA SER A 161 3.14 23.14 15.98
C SER A 161 3.03 21.62 15.90
N ALA A 162 3.75 21.03 14.95
CA ALA A 162 3.84 19.60 14.71
C ALA A 162 5.26 19.23 14.24
N CYS A 163 5.59 17.94 14.20
CA CYS A 163 6.88 17.46 13.71
C CYS A 163 6.67 16.28 12.75
N GLY A 164 7.17 16.40 11.52
CA GLY A 164 7.03 15.36 10.51
C GLY A 164 7.47 15.82 9.12
N ARG A 165 7.14 15.06 8.08
CA ARG A 165 7.40 15.42 6.68
C ARG A 165 6.46 16.55 6.27
N ALA A 166 7.00 17.68 5.81
CA ALA A 166 6.19 18.88 5.57
C ALA A 166 5.22 18.78 4.39
N TYR A 167 5.61 18.06 3.34
CA TYR A 167 4.86 18.04 2.10
C TYR A 167 3.44 17.47 2.24
N PRO A 168 3.20 16.28 2.86
CA PRO A 168 1.85 15.72 3.04
C PRO A 168 0.86 16.60 3.80
N VAL A 169 1.34 17.50 4.66
CA VAL A 169 0.52 18.43 5.45
C VAL A 169 0.52 19.86 4.92
N SER A 170 1.17 20.10 3.77
CA SER A 170 1.22 21.41 3.11
C SER A 170 -0.04 21.69 2.28
N THR A 171 -0.21 22.93 1.83
CA THR A 171 -1.18 23.24 0.77
C THR A 171 -0.72 22.78 -0.61
N GLN A 172 0.59 22.63 -0.81
CA GLN A 172 1.17 22.25 -2.10
C GLN A 172 0.73 20.85 -2.53
N VAL A 173 0.68 19.88 -1.60
CA VAL A 173 0.21 18.53 -1.94
C VAL A 173 -1.22 18.53 -2.49
N VAL A 174 -2.09 19.39 -1.97
CA VAL A 174 -3.47 19.50 -2.45
C VAL A 174 -3.52 20.02 -3.89
N GLU A 175 -2.67 20.99 -4.23
CA GLU A 175 -2.58 21.53 -5.60
C GLU A 175 -1.92 20.55 -6.57
N ASP A 176 -0.89 19.84 -6.12
CA ASP A 176 -0.24 18.80 -6.93
C ASP A 176 -1.23 17.67 -7.24
N MET A 177 -2.04 17.25 -6.26
CA MET A 177 -3.09 16.26 -6.49
C MET A 177 -4.18 16.74 -7.45
N ARG A 178 -4.46 18.04 -7.52
CA ARG A 178 -5.36 18.61 -8.54
C ARG A 178 -4.79 18.43 -9.94
N GLN A 179 -3.49 18.71 -10.11
CA GLN A 179 -2.82 18.51 -11.39
C GLN A 179 -2.79 17.02 -11.75
N LEU A 180 -2.47 16.14 -10.81
CA LEU A 180 -2.48 14.69 -11.04
C LEU A 180 -3.88 14.18 -11.41
N ALA A 181 -4.94 14.63 -10.74
CA ALA A 181 -6.31 14.28 -11.11
C ALA A 181 -6.63 14.67 -12.56
N GLN A 182 -6.14 15.82 -13.04
CA GLN A 182 -6.31 16.23 -14.43
C GLN A 182 -5.41 15.49 -15.43
N ILE A 183 -4.20 15.09 -15.02
CA ILE A 183 -3.27 14.31 -15.85
C ILE A 183 -3.80 12.90 -16.08
N TYR A 184 -4.32 12.28 -15.03
CA TYR A 184 -4.70 10.87 -15.00
C TYR A 184 -6.19 10.61 -15.27
N SER A 185 -6.99 11.67 -15.43
CA SER A 185 -8.41 11.57 -15.76
C SER A 185 -8.63 10.82 -17.09
N GLY A 186 -9.64 9.97 -17.13
CA GLY A 186 -9.97 9.19 -18.31
C GLY A 186 -11.24 8.36 -18.15
N PRO A 187 -11.61 7.60 -19.18
CA PRO A 187 -12.89 6.89 -19.23
C PRO A 187 -12.94 5.63 -18.36
N GLY A 188 -11.80 5.13 -17.88
CA GLY A 188 -11.71 3.91 -17.06
C GLY A 188 -11.50 4.19 -15.57
N PRO A 189 -11.52 3.13 -14.72
CA PRO A 189 -11.27 3.25 -13.29
C PRO A 189 -9.84 3.74 -12.99
N MET A 190 -9.74 4.60 -11.98
CA MET A 190 -8.48 5.07 -11.42
C MET A 190 -8.45 4.80 -9.91
N TYR A 191 -7.43 4.11 -9.41
CA TYR A 191 -7.23 3.94 -7.98
C TYR A 191 -6.12 4.86 -7.49
N ILE A 192 -6.32 5.49 -6.34
CA ILE A 192 -5.36 6.39 -5.72
C ILE A 192 -5.10 5.92 -4.30
N THR A 193 -3.83 5.59 -4.05
CA THR A 193 -3.30 5.18 -2.76
C THR A 193 -2.49 6.35 -2.23
N LEU A 194 -3.08 7.12 -1.32
CA LEU A 194 -2.48 8.32 -0.75
C LEU A 194 -1.60 7.99 0.46
N PHE A 195 -0.48 8.71 0.53
CA PHE A 195 0.40 8.76 1.70
C PHE A 195 0.83 7.37 2.13
N THR A 196 1.41 6.61 1.21
CA THR A 196 1.75 5.24 1.53
C THR A 196 2.74 5.18 2.68
N GLU A 197 2.40 4.32 3.66
CA GLU A 197 3.13 4.20 4.91
C GLU A 197 3.20 5.54 5.68
N PHE A 198 2.09 6.30 5.70
CA PHE A 198 2.02 7.59 6.38
C PHE A 198 2.41 7.51 7.86
N GLN A 199 2.31 6.33 8.48
CA GLN A 199 2.69 6.12 9.88
C GLN A 199 4.17 6.46 10.13
N THR A 200 5.00 6.54 9.09
CA THR A 200 6.43 6.91 9.16
C THR A 200 6.70 8.39 8.87
N TYR A 201 5.67 9.22 8.79
CA TYR A 201 5.81 10.62 8.36
C TYR A 201 6.01 11.59 9.51
N THR A 202 5.81 11.17 10.76
CA THR A 202 5.97 12.01 11.95
C THR A 202 7.32 11.76 12.60
N CYS A 203 7.88 12.76 13.29
CA CYS A 203 9.17 12.62 13.97
C CYS A 203 9.22 11.50 15.03
N THR A 204 8.05 11.07 15.51
CA THR A 204 7.90 9.83 16.28
C THR A 204 6.92 8.95 15.55
N ASP A 205 7.45 7.99 14.79
CA ASP A 205 6.68 7.09 13.93
C ASP A 205 5.56 6.37 14.69
N ASN A 206 4.44 6.21 14.00
CA ASN A 206 3.34 5.31 14.34
C ASN A 206 2.76 5.51 15.75
N ASN A 207 2.82 6.74 16.25
CA ASN A 207 2.22 7.18 17.50
C ASN A 207 1.15 8.23 17.23
N TRP A 208 0.02 8.15 17.93
CA TRP A 208 -0.95 9.25 17.94
C TRP A 208 -0.53 10.32 18.94
N ASN A 209 -0.15 9.90 20.15
CA ASN A 209 0.20 10.82 21.24
C ASN A 209 1.46 11.63 20.86
N GLY A 210 1.33 12.97 20.89
CA GLY A 210 2.39 13.91 20.50
C GLY A 210 2.42 14.27 19.00
N ASN A 211 1.59 13.63 18.17
CA ASN A 211 1.51 13.86 16.73
C ASN A 211 0.14 14.36 16.26
N GLU A 212 -0.76 14.69 17.18
CA GLU A 212 -2.18 14.94 16.92
C GLU A 212 -2.39 16.06 15.90
N ASN A 213 -1.60 17.14 15.99
CA ASN A 213 -1.68 18.27 15.06
C ASN A 213 -1.26 17.89 13.63
N TYR A 214 -0.24 17.03 13.50
CA TYR A 214 0.20 16.50 12.21
C TYR A 214 -0.92 15.65 11.60
N TRP A 215 -1.44 14.69 12.37
CA TRP A 215 -2.47 13.77 11.91
C TRP A 215 -3.77 14.48 11.53
N LYS A 216 -4.24 15.44 12.33
CA LYS A 216 -5.42 16.25 11.96
C LYS A 216 -5.24 16.97 10.63
N THR A 217 -4.06 17.54 10.38
CA THR A 217 -3.77 18.22 9.12
C THR A 217 -3.69 17.25 7.94
N LEU A 218 -3.07 16.08 8.13
CA LEU A 218 -3.01 15.03 7.12
C LEU A 218 -4.42 14.55 6.75
N LYS A 219 -5.30 14.34 7.75
CA LYS A 219 -6.70 13.95 7.57
C LYS A 219 -7.49 15.01 6.78
N ASP A 220 -7.29 16.29 7.06
CA ASP A 220 -7.91 17.37 6.30
C ASP A 220 -7.44 17.41 4.84
N ASN A 221 -6.15 17.21 4.61
CA ASN A 221 -5.59 17.15 3.26
C ASN A 221 -6.09 15.91 2.51
N PHE A 222 -6.18 14.74 3.15
CA PHE A 222 -6.80 13.56 2.56
C PHE A 222 -8.20 13.85 2.03
N ARG A 223 -9.06 14.49 2.84
CA ARG A 223 -10.44 14.83 2.46
C ARG A 223 -10.47 15.77 1.25
N LYS A 224 -9.68 16.85 1.30
CA LYS A 224 -9.57 17.82 0.18
C LYS A 224 -9.10 17.13 -1.11
N ILE A 225 -8.10 16.26 -1.00
CA ILE A 225 -7.55 15.52 -2.15
C ILE A 225 -8.59 14.55 -2.72
N LYS A 226 -9.30 13.81 -1.87
CA LYS A 226 -10.39 12.92 -2.29
C LYS A 226 -11.44 13.68 -3.10
N ASP A 227 -11.92 14.81 -2.58
CA ASP A 227 -12.91 15.64 -3.26
C ASP A 227 -12.39 16.17 -4.61
N ILE A 228 -11.10 16.54 -4.68
CA ILE A 228 -10.45 16.96 -5.93
C ILE A 228 -10.44 15.84 -6.97
N PHE A 229 -10.07 14.62 -6.58
CA PHE A 229 -10.07 13.47 -7.48
C PHE A 229 -11.47 13.14 -7.96
N HIS A 230 -12.47 13.09 -7.06
CA HIS A 230 -13.86 12.85 -7.45
C HIS A 230 -14.41 13.93 -8.40
N ALA A 231 -13.99 15.19 -8.24
CA ALA A 231 -14.41 16.28 -9.10
C ALA A 231 -13.72 16.30 -10.48
N ASN A 232 -12.45 15.94 -10.58
CA ASN A 232 -11.64 16.11 -11.79
C ASN A 232 -11.37 14.78 -12.55
N ALA A 233 -11.53 13.64 -11.87
CA ALA A 233 -11.44 12.30 -12.41
C ALA A 233 -12.59 11.45 -11.82
N PRO A 234 -13.84 11.57 -12.31
CA PRO A 234 -15.03 10.98 -11.67
C PRO A 234 -15.02 9.45 -11.49
N ASN A 235 -14.18 8.74 -12.26
CA ASN A 235 -13.96 7.30 -12.14
C ASN A 235 -12.90 6.92 -11.08
N SER A 236 -12.40 7.92 -10.34
CA SER A 236 -11.41 7.72 -9.31
C SER A 236 -11.99 7.10 -8.05
N LYS A 237 -11.14 6.33 -7.36
CA LYS A 237 -11.34 5.80 -6.02
C LYS A 237 -10.11 6.14 -5.21
N VAL A 238 -10.29 6.66 -4.00
CA VAL A 238 -9.20 7.19 -3.18
C VAL A 238 -9.17 6.49 -1.81
N ALA A 239 -7.97 6.10 -1.39
CA ALA A 239 -7.69 5.43 -0.12
C ALA A 239 -6.47 6.04 0.56
N ILE A 240 -6.46 6.03 1.89
CA ILE A 240 -5.23 6.19 2.68
C ILE A 240 -4.52 4.83 2.77
N SER A 241 -3.18 4.83 2.81
CA SER A 241 -2.39 3.59 2.77
C SER A 241 -1.51 3.36 3.99
N TRP A 242 -1.66 2.18 4.58
CA TRP A 242 -0.99 1.77 5.81
C TRP A 242 0.25 0.90 5.53
N GLY A 243 1.30 1.01 6.33
CA GLY A 243 2.30 -0.05 6.48
C GLY A 243 1.70 -1.32 7.11
N SER A 244 1.93 -2.49 6.52
CA SER A 244 1.31 -3.74 7.02
C SER A 244 1.75 -4.11 8.43
N TRP A 245 2.96 -3.71 8.79
CA TRP A 245 3.60 -4.01 10.05
C TRP A 245 2.85 -3.42 11.26
N SER A 246 2.01 -2.39 11.07
CA SER A 246 1.17 -1.83 12.14
C SER A 246 0.18 -2.83 12.70
N GLY A 247 -0.21 -3.86 11.94
CA GLY A 247 -1.10 -4.93 12.41
C GLY A 247 -0.47 -5.88 13.44
N ARG A 248 0.86 -5.93 13.51
CA ARG A 248 1.61 -6.94 14.30
C ARG A 248 1.57 -6.69 15.80
N TYR A 249 1.53 -5.43 16.20
CA TYR A 249 1.68 -5.04 17.59
C TYR A 249 0.63 -4.00 17.99
N ASP A 250 0.56 -3.73 19.27
CA ASP A 250 -0.32 -2.71 19.82
C ASP A 250 0.41 -1.96 20.94
N ASP A 251 0.63 -0.67 20.75
CA ASP A 251 1.16 0.21 21.79
C ASP A 251 0.02 1.11 22.29
N GLN A 252 -0.69 0.63 23.30
CA GLN A 252 -1.80 1.36 23.89
C GLN A 252 -1.34 2.63 24.61
N SER A 253 -0.08 2.70 25.05
CA SER A 253 0.44 3.85 25.79
C SER A 253 0.66 5.06 24.90
N ASN A 254 1.21 4.85 23.70
CA ASN A 254 1.40 5.89 22.70
C ASN A 254 0.30 5.93 21.63
N GLN A 255 -0.71 5.05 21.77
CA GLN A 255 -1.82 4.91 20.84
C GLN A 255 -1.32 4.57 19.42
N GLY A 256 -0.34 3.68 19.35
CA GLY A 256 0.35 3.23 18.15
C GLY A 256 0.05 1.77 17.78
N GLY A 257 0.53 1.34 16.60
CA GLY A 257 0.21 0.00 16.08
C GLY A 257 -1.28 -0.17 15.85
N ARG A 258 -1.88 -1.25 16.38
CA ARG A 258 -3.33 -1.48 16.27
C ARG A 258 -4.19 -0.39 16.91
N SER A 259 -3.73 0.27 17.98
CA SER A 259 -4.47 1.38 18.60
C SER A 259 -4.61 2.60 17.68
N LEU A 260 -3.68 2.80 16.74
CA LEU A 260 -3.70 3.96 15.84
C LEU A 260 -4.91 3.94 14.88
N PHE A 261 -5.40 2.77 14.48
CA PHE A 261 -6.54 2.66 13.54
C PHE A 261 -7.79 3.37 14.07
N SER A 262 -8.05 3.31 15.37
CA SER A 262 -9.23 3.96 15.98
C SER A 262 -9.25 5.48 15.80
N HIS A 263 -8.07 6.13 15.76
CA HIS A 263 -7.95 7.57 15.53
C HIS A 263 -8.14 7.99 14.06
N PHE A 264 -8.12 7.00 13.15
CA PHE A 264 -8.35 7.17 11.72
C PHE A 264 -9.64 6.49 11.25
N GLU A 265 -10.51 6.03 12.17
CA GLU A 265 -11.76 5.35 11.82
C GLU A 265 -12.61 6.18 10.85
N ASP A 266 -12.70 7.49 11.06
CA ASP A 266 -13.36 8.42 10.15
C ASP A 266 -12.78 8.35 8.72
N ILE A 267 -11.47 8.38 8.56
CA ILE A 267 -10.82 8.28 7.26
C ILE A 267 -11.00 6.90 6.63
N LEU A 268 -10.96 5.83 7.42
CA LEU A 268 -11.18 4.47 6.95
C LEU A 268 -12.61 4.28 6.41
N HIS A 269 -13.61 4.86 7.08
CA HIS A 269 -15.00 4.86 6.59
C HIS A 269 -15.23 5.84 5.43
N GLU A 270 -14.50 6.95 5.39
CA GLU A 270 -14.59 7.96 4.33
C GLU A 270 -13.84 7.57 3.04
N SER A 271 -12.89 6.63 3.11
CA SER A 271 -12.17 6.13 1.95
C SER A 271 -13.09 5.33 1.02
N ASP A 272 -12.80 5.34 -0.28
CA ASP A 272 -13.52 4.52 -1.25
C ASP A 272 -13.18 3.03 -1.13
N PHE A 273 -11.94 2.76 -0.72
CA PHE A 273 -11.36 1.47 -0.37
C PHE A 273 -10.29 1.72 0.69
N ASN A 274 -9.83 0.69 1.39
CA ASN A 274 -8.68 0.78 2.29
C ASN A 274 -7.45 0.18 1.63
N ALA A 275 -6.28 0.77 1.84
CA ALA A 275 -5.04 0.33 1.21
C ALA A 275 -3.94 0.04 2.23
N PHE A 276 -3.03 -0.85 1.88
CA PHE A 276 -1.80 -1.05 2.64
C PHE A 276 -0.65 -1.53 1.76
N GLN A 277 0.58 -1.40 2.25
CA GLN A 277 1.78 -2.01 1.68
C GLN A 277 2.28 -3.15 2.53
N SER A 278 2.94 -4.14 1.92
CA SER A 278 3.70 -5.18 2.64
C SER A 278 5.09 -5.35 2.04
N MET A 279 6.11 -4.99 2.81
CA MET A 279 7.50 -5.00 2.36
C MET A 279 8.49 -5.55 3.39
N GLN A 280 8.01 -6.33 4.35
CA GLN A 280 8.87 -6.92 5.37
C GLN A 280 9.66 -8.09 4.79
N SER A 281 10.60 -8.67 5.53
CA SER A 281 11.42 -9.79 5.04
C SER A 281 11.11 -11.14 5.69
N ASP A 282 10.27 -11.15 6.72
CA ASP A 282 10.11 -12.31 7.62
C ASP A 282 8.65 -12.75 7.83
N SER A 283 7.66 -11.92 7.48
CA SER A 283 6.27 -12.16 7.90
C SER A 283 5.20 -11.53 7.00
N ASN A 284 5.53 -11.19 5.75
CA ASN A 284 4.59 -10.57 4.80
C ASN A 284 3.26 -11.32 4.67
N VAL A 285 3.27 -12.65 4.59
CA VAL A 285 2.03 -13.43 4.39
C VAL A 285 1.06 -13.22 5.56
N GLN A 286 1.54 -13.30 6.80
CA GLN A 286 0.70 -13.13 7.98
C GLN A 286 0.21 -11.67 8.09
N ASP A 287 1.09 -10.72 7.80
CA ASP A 287 0.75 -9.30 7.73
C ASP A 287 -0.34 -8.99 6.72
N ILE A 288 -0.26 -9.57 5.52
CA ILE A 288 -1.26 -9.39 4.46
C ILE A 288 -2.61 -9.93 4.92
N LEU A 289 -2.65 -11.11 5.57
CA LEU A 289 -3.87 -11.67 6.14
C LEU A 289 -4.46 -10.76 7.23
N ASP A 290 -3.65 -10.34 8.20
CA ASP A 290 -4.10 -9.54 9.34
C ASP A 290 -4.55 -8.15 8.92
N MET A 291 -3.82 -7.48 8.05
CA MET A 291 -4.18 -6.15 7.56
C MET A 291 -5.41 -6.18 6.69
N THR A 292 -5.57 -7.20 5.86
CA THR A 292 -6.81 -7.38 5.10
C THR A 292 -8.01 -7.51 6.05
N ARG A 293 -7.89 -8.33 7.09
CA ARG A 293 -8.94 -8.51 8.10
C ARG A 293 -9.21 -7.22 8.89
N ILE A 294 -8.18 -6.53 9.38
CA ILE A 294 -8.30 -5.30 10.17
C ILE A 294 -8.96 -4.21 9.31
N LEU A 295 -8.44 -3.93 8.12
CA LEU A 295 -8.95 -2.87 7.26
C LEU A 295 -10.33 -3.21 6.68
N GLY A 296 -10.59 -4.49 6.39
CA GLY A 296 -11.89 -4.96 5.92
C GLY A 296 -13.00 -4.81 6.96
N SER A 297 -12.66 -4.83 8.26
CA SER A 297 -13.63 -4.62 9.34
C SER A 297 -14.26 -3.23 9.36
N TYR A 298 -13.66 -2.25 8.68
CA TYR A 298 -14.23 -0.91 8.47
C TYR A 298 -15.21 -0.85 7.28
N GLY A 299 -15.60 -2.00 6.71
CA GLY A 299 -16.68 -2.09 5.73
C GLY A 299 -16.33 -1.60 4.31
N LYS A 300 -15.04 -1.41 4.01
CA LYS A 300 -14.55 -1.06 2.68
C LYS A 300 -13.74 -2.20 2.05
N PRO A 301 -13.75 -2.34 0.70
CA PRO A 301 -12.82 -3.23 0.02
C PRO A 301 -11.37 -2.88 0.35
N VAL A 302 -10.49 -3.89 0.34
CA VAL A 302 -9.07 -3.72 0.68
C VAL A 302 -8.18 -3.96 -0.54
N MET A 303 -7.18 -3.11 -0.73
CA MET A 303 -6.12 -3.26 -1.72
C MET A 303 -4.77 -3.44 -1.02
N LEU A 304 -4.03 -4.48 -1.39
CA LEU A 304 -2.57 -4.49 -1.20
C LEU A 304 -1.95 -3.65 -2.31
N ALA A 305 -1.67 -2.39 -1.99
CA ALA A 305 -1.31 -1.36 -2.95
C ALA A 305 0.09 -1.52 -3.52
N HIS A 306 1.01 -2.14 -2.77
CA HIS A 306 2.25 -2.65 -3.31
C HIS A 306 2.87 -3.69 -2.39
N TYR A 307 3.54 -4.65 -3.01
CA TYR A 307 4.28 -5.70 -2.34
C TYR A 307 5.64 -5.91 -3.00
N LYS A 308 6.67 -6.00 -2.14
CA LYS A 308 8.05 -6.41 -2.46
C LYS A 308 8.85 -6.58 -1.16
N PRO A 309 9.53 -7.70 -0.89
CA PRO A 309 10.38 -7.82 0.28
C PRO A 309 11.49 -6.76 0.29
N SER A 310 11.62 -6.00 1.39
CA SER A 310 12.60 -4.91 1.54
C SER A 310 14.05 -5.35 1.45
N ASN A 311 14.35 -6.61 1.74
CA ASN A 311 15.68 -7.17 1.58
C ASN A 311 15.98 -7.64 0.14
N HIS A 312 15.04 -7.44 -0.80
CA HIS A 312 15.14 -7.89 -2.20
C HIS A 312 15.43 -9.38 -2.35
N SER A 313 15.10 -10.20 -1.35
CA SER A 313 15.40 -11.64 -1.36
C SER A 313 14.43 -12.40 -2.27
N GLN A 314 14.97 -13.08 -3.27
CA GLN A 314 14.18 -13.95 -4.14
C GLN A 314 13.55 -15.11 -3.38
N ASP A 315 14.23 -15.64 -2.37
CA ASP A 315 13.73 -16.74 -1.55
C ASP A 315 12.54 -16.31 -0.70
N VAL A 316 12.61 -15.13 -0.09
CA VAL A 316 11.47 -14.54 0.63
C VAL A 316 10.30 -14.34 -0.33
N PHE A 317 10.55 -13.71 -1.49
CA PHE A 317 9.51 -13.47 -2.48
C PHE A 317 8.84 -14.76 -2.95
N ASN A 318 9.62 -15.78 -3.30
CA ASN A 318 9.11 -17.08 -3.74
C ASN A 318 8.34 -17.80 -2.63
N SER A 319 8.84 -17.77 -1.41
CA SER A 319 8.17 -18.36 -0.24
C SER A 319 6.81 -17.69 0.00
N ASP A 320 6.77 -16.36 -0.05
CA ASP A 320 5.55 -15.59 0.14
C ASP A 320 4.54 -15.86 -0.97
N MET A 321 4.96 -15.83 -2.24
CA MET A 321 4.06 -16.08 -3.37
C MET A 321 3.50 -17.51 -3.39
N ASN A 322 4.31 -18.52 -3.05
CA ASN A 322 3.84 -19.90 -2.96
C ASN A 322 2.80 -20.09 -1.85
N LYS A 323 2.93 -19.36 -0.73
CA LYS A 323 1.95 -19.40 0.36
C LYS A 323 0.68 -18.65 0.00
N ILE A 324 0.83 -17.46 -0.59
CA ILE A 324 -0.30 -16.60 -0.96
C ILE A 324 -1.15 -17.22 -2.08
N PHE A 325 -0.54 -17.81 -3.11
CA PHE A 325 -1.26 -18.36 -4.27
C PHE A 325 -1.83 -19.76 -4.05
N THR A 326 -2.49 -19.96 -2.91
CA THR A 326 -3.27 -21.16 -2.59
C THR A 326 -4.77 -20.82 -2.53
N ASP A 327 -5.63 -21.80 -2.79
CA ASP A 327 -7.09 -21.57 -2.77
C ASP A 327 -7.54 -21.10 -1.37
N GLU A 328 -6.97 -21.68 -0.32
CA GLU A 328 -7.25 -21.33 1.08
C GLU A 328 -6.91 -19.87 1.37
N ILE A 329 -5.67 -19.45 1.10
CA ILE A 329 -5.23 -18.09 1.42
C ILE A 329 -5.94 -17.05 0.55
N ILE A 330 -6.12 -17.31 -0.74
CA ILE A 330 -6.84 -16.39 -1.63
C ILE A 330 -8.31 -16.24 -1.21
N HIS A 331 -9.00 -17.35 -0.91
CA HIS A 331 -10.38 -17.27 -0.42
C HIS A 331 -10.46 -16.53 0.91
N GLN A 332 -9.52 -16.75 1.83
CA GLN A 332 -9.49 -16.03 3.09
C GLN A 332 -9.30 -14.52 2.88
N LEU A 333 -8.34 -14.12 2.02
CA LEU A 333 -8.10 -12.72 1.70
C LEU A 333 -9.34 -12.06 1.07
N ILE A 334 -9.96 -12.71 0.10
CA ILE A 334 -11.18 -12.20 -0.55
C ILE A 334 -12.34 -12.11 0.45
N SER A 335 -12.51 -13.11 1.31
CA SER A 335 -13.57 -13.10 2.33
C SER A 335 -13.42 -11.97 3.34
N ASN A 336 -12.18 -11.53 3.58
CA ASN A 336 -11.85 -10.37 4.40
C ASN A 336 -11.87 -9.05 3.60
N GLY A 337 -12.23 -9.09 2.31
CA GLY A 337 -12.44 -7.90 1.48
C GLY A 337 -11.29 -7.54 0.52
N LEU A 338 -10.23 -8.35 0.41
CA LEU A 338 -9.17 -8.10 -0.57
C LEU A 338 -9.74 -8.19 -2.00
N PHE A 339 -9.69 -7.08 -2.74
CA PHE A 339 -10.13 -7.04 -4.14
C PHE A 339 -8.99 -6.80 -5.12
N ALA A 340 -7.84 -6.32 -4.66
CA ALA A 340 -6.69 -5.97 -5.50
C ALA A 340 -5.35 -6.25 -4.81
N PHE A 341 -4.37 -6.68 -5.61
CA PHE A 341 -2.99 -6.95 -5.23
C PHE A 341 -2.05 -6.37 -6.29
N SER A 342 -1.21 -5.40 -5.92
CA SER A 342 -0.21 -4.85 -6.82
C SER A 342 1.21 -5.24 -6.40
N PHE A 343 2.04 -5.62 -7.37
CA PHE A 343 3.48 -5.71 -7.20
C PHE A 343 4.09 -4.32 -7.32
N MET A 344 5.14 -4.04 -6.53
CA MET A 344 5.79 -2.73 -6.55
C MET A 344 6.45 -2.44 -7.90
N ASP A 345 7.18 -3.41 -8.44
CA ASP A 345 7.95 -3.30 -9.69
C ASP A 345 8.21 -4.70 -10.28
N ASN A 346 9.00 -4.76 -11.36
CA ASN A 346 9.32 -6.01 -12.06
C ASN A 346 10.60 -6.69 -11.56
N ASP A 347 11.33 -6.11 -10.60
CA ASP A 347 12.69 -6.57 -10.24
C ASP A 347 12.67 -8.05 -9.83
N MET A 348 11.72 -8.44 -8.98
CA MET A 348 11.59 -9.82 -8.49
C MET A 348 11.12 -10.81 -9.57
N LEU A 349 10.58 -10.31 -10.69
CA LEU A 349 10.01 -11.10 -11.78
C LEU A 349 10.98 -11.26 -12.95
N GLU A 350 12.17 -10.65 -12.89
CA GLU A 350 13.27 -10.94 -13.83
C GLU A 350 13.80 -12.37 -13.64
N ASN A 351 13.63 -12.93 -12.44
CA ASN A 351 13.90 -14.33 -12.16
C ASN A 351 12.80 -15.25 -12.71
N GLU A 352 13.17 -16.24 -13.53
CA GLU A 352 12.19 -17.14 -14.18
C GLU A 352 11.36 -17.97 -13.19
N THR A 353 11.92 -18.39 -12.06
CA THR A 353 11.16 -19.17 -11.05
C THR A 353 10.05 -18.31 -10.47
N SER A 354 10.40 -17.09 -10.07
CA SER A 354 9.48 -16.12 -9.48
C SER A 354 8.43 -15.65 -10.47
N TYR A 355 8.85 -15.43 -11.72
CA TYR A 355 7.97 -15.14 -12.84
C TYR A 355 6.91 -16.24 -13.02
N GLN A 356 7.30 -17.51 -13.06
CA GLN A 356 6.35 -18.61 -13.26
C GLN A 356 5.40 -18.78 -12.06
N ILE A 357 5.88 -18.64 -10.82
CA ILE A 357 5.03 -18.67 -9.62
C ILE A 357 3.95 -17.58 -9.71
N VAL A 358 4.36 -16.34 -9.99
CA VAL A 358 3.44 -15.20 -10.08
C VAL A 358 2.50 -15.32 -11.27
N LYS A 359 2.99 -15.68 -12.45
CA LYS A 359 2.17 -15.90 -13.64
C LYS A 359 1.08 -16.93 -13.38
N ASN A 360 1.43 -18.09 -12.82
CA ASN A 360 0.47 -19.15 -12.53
C ASN A 360 -0.57 -18.71 -11.48
N GLY A 361 -0.13 -18.01 -10.44
CA GLY A 361 -1.01 -17.42 -9.44
C GLY A 361 -2.01 -16.43 -10.04
N ILE A 362 -1.52 -15.48 -10.84
CA ILE A 362 -2.36 -14.47 -11.51
C ILE A 362 -3.32 -15.13 -12.51
N GLN A 363 -2.89 -16.14 -13.28
CA GLN A 363 -3.77 -16.85 -14.20
C GLN A 363 -4.91 -17.58 -13.47
N LYS A 364 -4.64 -18.14 -12.29
CA LYS A 364 -5.64 -18.85 -11.49
C LYS A 364 -6.61 -17.88 -10.80
N TYR A 365 -6.08 -16.88 -10.09
CA TYR A 365 -6.87 -16.04 -9.18
C TYR A 365 -7.22 -14.64 -9.73
N GLY A 366 -6.66 -14.27 -10.88
CA GLY A 366 -6.85 -12.96 -11.52
C GLY A 366 -8.15 -12.85 -12.32
N ARG A 367 -8.79 -11.68 -12.24
CA ARG A 367 -10.05 -11.36 -12.93
C ARG A 367 -9.88 -10.85 -14.34
#